data_AF-A0A3P9C9D2-F1
#
_entry.id   AF-A0A3P9C9D2-F1
#
_cell.length_a   1.000
_cell.length_b   1.000
_cell.length_c   1.000
_cell.angle_alpha   90.00
_cell.angle_beta   90.00
_cell.angle_gamma   90.00
#
_symmetry.space_group_name_H-M   'P 1'
#
loop_
_entity.id
_entity.type
_entity.pdbx_description
1 polymer ?
#
loop_
_entity_poly.entity_id
_entity_poly.type
_entity_poly.pdbx_seq_one_letter_code
_entity_poly.pdbx_strand_id
1 'polypeptide(L)'
;IGETYLCQRADKTWHTAEVIQSRLNEQEGREEFYVHYVGFNRRLDEWVGKSRLALTKTVKDAVRKSTEIGGVGDLGDQPERKITRNQKRKHDEINHVQKTYAEMDPTTAALEKEHEAITKVKYVDKIQIGNFEIDAWYFSPFPEDYGKQPKLWICEYCLKYMKYEKTFRHHLSHCQWRQPPGKEIYRRSNISVYEVDGRDHKIYCQNLCLLAKLFLDHKTLYFDVEPFIFYILTEVNKQGAHIVGYFSKEKESPDGNNVACILTLPPYQRRGYGKFLIAFSYELSKLENTVGSPEKPLSDLGKLSYRSYWSWVLLEILRDFRGTLSIKDLSQMTSITQSDIISTLQSLNMVKYWKGQHVICVTPKLVEEHLKSAQYKKPPITVDTMCLKWAPPKNKQAKLSKK
;
A
#
# COMPACT_ATOMS: atom_id res chain seq x y z
N ILE A 1 14.15 -26.75 10.16
CA ILE A 1 12.90 -25.97 10.23
C ILE A 1 12.66 -25.64 11.70
N GLY A 2 12.28 -24.42 12.04
CA GLY A 2 12.10 -23.92 13.41
C GLY A 2 13.38 -23.45 14.10
N GLU A 3 14.53 -23.50 13.41
CA GLU A 3 15.83 -23.08 13.94
C GLU A 3 16.29 -21.79 13.24
N THR A 4 17.09 -20.99 13.94
CA THR A 4 17.72 -19.78 13.40
C THR A 4 19.10 -20.05 12.81
N TYR A 5 19.33 -19.51 11.61
CA TYR A 5 20.60 -19.58 10.89
C TYR A 5 21.04 -18.18 10.45
N LEU A 6 22.32 -18.01 10.12
CA LEU A 6 22.75 -16.84 9.36
C LEU A 6 22.34 -17.04 7.89
N CYS A 7 21.56 -16.10 7.36
CA CYS A 7 21.11 -16.06 5.97
C CYS A 7 21.71 -14.84 5.26
N GLN A 8 22.30 -15.07 4.09
CA GLN A 8 22.80 -13.99 3.24
C GLN A 8 21.64 -13.39 2.43
N ARG A 9 21.46 -12.07 2.47
CA ARG A 9 20.48 -11.32 1.69
C ARG A 9 20.97 -11.03 0.26
N ALA A 10 20.07 -10.55 -0.61
CA ALA A 10 20.39 -10.19 -1.99
C ALA A 10 21.49 -9.11 -2.09
N ASP A 11 21.56 -8.21 -1.10
CA ASP A 11 22.59 -7.18 -0.94
C ASP A 11 23.93 -7.71 -0.38
N LYS A 12 24.08 -9.04 -0.28
CA LYS A 12 25.24 -9.76 0.25
C LYS A 12 25.48 -9.61 1.75
N THR A 13 24.60 -8.93 2.48
CA THR A 13 24.68 -8.82 3.94
C THR A 13 24.15 -10.07 4.64
N TRP A 14 24.71 -10.42 5.80
CA TRP A 14 24.30 -11.58 6.59
C TRP A 14 23.41 -11.17 7.75
N HIS A 15 22.28 -11.86 7.91
CA HIS A 15 21.29 -11.59 8.96
C HIS A 15 20.84 -12.89 9.62
N THR A 16 20.51 -12.83 10.90
CA THR A 16 19.87 -13.95 11.60
C THR A 16 18.46 -14.15 11.05
N ALA A 17 18.16 -15.37 10.62
CA ALA A 17 16.86 -15.71 10.06
C ALA A 17 16.36 -17.06 10.58
N GLU A 18 15.07 -17.13 10.93
CA GLU A 18 14.38 -18.36 11.28
C GLU A 18 13.93 -19.09 10.00
N VAL A 19 14.27 -20.37 9.88
CA VAL A 19 13.79 -21.20 8.75
C VAL A 19 12.41 -21.73 9.10
N ILE A 20 11.37 -21.19 8.46
CA ILE A 20 9.97 -21.49 8.76
C ILE A 20 9.48 -22.72 7.99
N GLN A 21 9.87 -22.89 6.73
CA GLN A 21 9.41 -23.98 5.87
C GLN A 21 10.47 -24.34 4.81
N SER A 22 10.39 -25.53 4.24
CA SER A 22 11.13 -25.93 3.03
C SER A 22 10.19 -26.38 1.91
N ARG A 23 10.63 -26.23 0.65
CA ARG A 23 9.92 -26.74 -0.54
C ARG A 23 10.91 -27.23 -1.58
N LEU A 24 10.43 -28.13 -2.44
CA LEU A 24 11.09 -28.44 -3.72
C LEU A 24 10.50 -27.52 -4.79
N ASN A 25 11.31 -26.64 -5.37
CA ASN A 25 10.90 -25.84 -6.52
C ASN A 25 11.01 -26.69 -7.78
N GLU A 26 9.88 -27.27 -8.21
CA GLU A 26 9.83 -28.15 -9.39
C GLU A 26 10.22 -27.44 -10.70
N GLN A 27 10.01 -26.12 -10.80
CA GLN A 27 10.38 -25.35 -11.99
C GLN A 27 11.90 -25.19 -12.13
N GLU A 28 12.61 -25.06 -11.01
CA GLU A 28 14.07 -24.84 -10.98
C GLU A 28 14.87 -26.07 -10.51
N GLY A 29 14.19 -27.16 -10.13
CA GLY A 29 14.81 -28.40 -9.69
C GLY A 29 15.65 -28.29 -8.41
N ARG A 30 15.35 -27.32 -7.53
CA ARG A 30 16.16 -27.04 -6.33
C ARG A 30 15.34 -26.97 -5.05
N GLU A 31 15.97 -27.31 -3.93
CA GLU A 31 15.40 -27.15 -2.60
C GLU A 31 15.55 -25.70 -2.11
N GLU A 32 14.45 -25.14 -1.60
CA GLU A 32 14.38 -23.77 -1.09
C GLU A 32 13.81 -23.76 0.33
N PHE A 33 14.23 -22.76 1.11
CA PHE A 33 13.84 -22.56 2.50
C PHE A 33 13.21 -21.18 2.65
N TYR A 34 12.01 -21.11 3.23
CA TYR A 34 11.35 -19.85 3.54
C TYR A 34 11.91 -19.32 4.85
N VAL A 35 12.45 -18.11 4.82
CA VAL A 35 13.16 -17.51 5.95
C VAL A 35 12.48 -16.23 6.42
N HIS A 36 12.36 -16.08 7.73
CA HIS A 36 12.00 -14.83 8.37
C HIS A 36 13.22 -14.19 9.01
N TYR A 37 13.53 -12.95 8.62
CA TYR A 37 14.66 -12.21 9.17
C TYR A 37 14.30 -11.62 10.53
N VAL A 38 15.03 -12.03 11.58
CA VAL A 38 14.73 -11.64 12.97
C VAL A 38 14.83 -10.13 13.12
N GLY A 39 13.76 -9.51 13.63
CA GLY A 39 13.69 -8.05 13.84
C GLY A 39 13.35 -7.25 12.59
N PHE A 40 13.03 -7.91 11.46
CA PHE A 40 12.62 -7.26 10.23
C PHE A 40 11.12 -7.51 9.95
N ASN A 41 10.53 -6.63 9.13
CA ASN A 41 9.15 -6.77 8.69
C ASN A 41 9.00 -7.99 7.75
N ARG A 42 7.92 -8.78 7.92
CA ARG A 42 7.63 -10.00 7.14
C ARG A 42 7.58 -9.79 5.63
N ARG A 43 7.40 -8.55 5.15
CA ARG A 43 7.51 -8.21 3.71
C ARG A 43 8.88 -8.55 3.11
N LEU A 44 9.90 -8.72 3.95
CA LEU A 44 11.26 -9.06 3.56
C LEU A 44 11.53 -10.57 3.60
N ASP A 45 10.56 -11.36 4.06
CA ASP A 45 10.65 -12.82 4.08
C ASP A 45 10.67 -13.33 2.63
N GLU A 46 11.47 -14.37 2.39
CA GLU A 46 11.72 -14.87 1.03
C GLU A 46 12.08 -16.35 1.05
N TRP A 47 11.93 -17.02 -0.11
CA TRP A 47 12.52 -18.33 -0.34
C TRP A 47 13.99 -18.19 -0.75
N VAL A 48 14.87 -18.86 -0.02
CA VAL A 48 16.32 -18.88 -0.28
C VAL A 48 16.81 -20.29 -0.56
N GLY A 49 17.77 -20.42 -1.48
CA GLY A 49 18.46 -21.69 -1.70
C GLY A 49 19.39 -22.03 -0.53
N LYS A 50 19.72 -23.32 -0.37
CA LYS A 50 20.63 -23.82 0.67
C LYS A 50 21.97 -23.08 0.74
N SER A 51 22.48 -22.59 -0.39
CA SER A 51 23.74 -21.86 -0.48
C SER A 51 23.75 -20.52 0.26
N ARG A 52 22.58 -19.92 0.53
CA ARG A 52 22.43 -18.66 1.28
C ARG A 52 22.35 -18.88 2.79
N LEU A 53 22.24 -20.12 3.25
CA LEU A 53 22.18 -20.47 4.67
C LEU A 53 23.55 -20.97 5.15
N ALA A 54 24.11 -20.31 6.16
CA ALA A 54 25.27 -20.82 6.86
C ALA A 54 24.85 -21.94 7.82
N LEU A 55 25.07 -23.19 7.42
CA LEU A 55 24.70 -24.39 8.20
C LEU A 55 25.63 -24.64 9.40
N THR A 56 26.75 -23.92 9.47
CA THR A 56 27.68 -23.97 10.60
C THR A 56 27.24 -22.98 11.68
N LYS A 57 26.93 -23.48 12.90
CA LYS A 57 26.44 -22.70 14.05
C LYS A 57 27.45 -21.68 14.62
N THR A 58 28.62 -21.49 14.02
CA THR A 58 29.66 -20.57 14.50
C THR A 58 29.87 -19.38 13.57
N VAL A 59 29.52 -18.20 14.07
CA VAL A 59 29.72 -16.85 13.47
C VAL A 59 31.16 -16.62 12.98
N LYS A 60 32.15 -17.34 13.56
CA LYS A 60 33.59 -17.16 13.28
C LYS A 60 34.07 -17.72 11.95
N ASP A 61 33.39 -18.71 11.35
CA ASP A 61 33.87 -19.34 10.11
C ASP A 61 33.19 -18.80 8.84
N ALA A 62 32.00 -18.21 8.96
CA ALA A 62 31.33 -17.52 7.85
C ALA A 62 32.11 -16.26 7.41
N VAL A 63 32.70 -15.54 8.36
CA VAL A 63 33.53 -14.34 8.11
C VAL A 63 34.89 -14.71 7.49
N ARG A 64 35.40 -15.92 7.73
CA ARG A 64 36.68 -16.39 7.17
C ARG A 64 36.62 -16.68 5.67
N LYS A 65 35.44 -16.99 5.12
CA LYS A 65 35.27 -17.21 3.68
C LYS A 65 35.17 -15.92 2.86
N SER A 66 35.00 -14.77 3.50
CA SER A 66 35.01 -13.44 2.86
C SER A 66 36.41 -12.81 2.77
N THR A 67 37.41 -13.33 3.49
CA THR A 67 38.72 -12.66 3.60
C THR A 67 39.70 -13.01 2.47
N GLU A 68 39.33 -13.84 1.48
CA GLU A 68 40.19 -14.15 0.34
C GLU A 68 40.01 -13.24 -0.88
N ILE A 69 39.10 -12.25 -0.83
CA ILE A 69 39.01 -11.21 -1.87
C ILE A 69 38.97 -9.83 -1.22
N GLY A 70 40.16 -9.39 -0.80
CA GLY A 70 40.56 -7.97 -0.78
C GLY A 70 40.08 -7.09 0.38
N GLY A 71 41.03 -6.68 1.22
CA GLY A 71 41.07 -5.34 1.81
C GLY A 71 40.53 -5.20 3.23
N VAL A 72 41.46 -5.13 4.20
CA VAL A 72 41.23 -4.87 5.62
C VAL A 72 40.58 -3.50 5.85
N GLY A 73 39.51 -3.47 6.64
CA GLY A 73 38.93 -2.28 7.25
C GLY A 73 38.52 -2.62 8.69
N ASP A 74 39.24 -2.02 9.62
CA ASP A 74 39.27 -2.17 11.08
C ASP A 74 37.89 -2.23 11.78
N LEU A 75 37.70 -3.22 12.67
CA LEU A 75 36.57 -3.33 13.59
C LEU A 75 36.90 -2.54 14.86
N GLY A 76 36.65 -1.23 14.80
CA GLY A 76 36.60 -0.37 15.96
C GLY A 76 35.31 -0.60 16.75
N ASP A 77 35.46 -1.17 17.94
CA ASP A 77 34.48 -1.18 19.03
C ASP A 77 34.03 0.27 19.31
N GLN A 78 32.76 0.60 19.04
CA GLN A 78 32.18 1.89 19.42
C GLN A 78 31.18 1.72 20.57
N PRO A 79 31.24 2.62 21.57
CA PRO A 79 30.48 2.48 22.81
C PRO A 79 28.98 2.63 22.55
N GLU A 80 28.18 1.90 23.33
CA GLU A 80 26.72 2.04 23.40
C GLU A 80 26.32 3.52 23.56
N ARG A 81 25.96 4.17 22.47
CA ARG A 81 25.36 5.51 22.51
C ARG A 81 23.98 5.38 23.13
N LYS A 82 23.84 5.80 24.40
CA LYS A 82 22.55 5.97 25.06
C LYS A 82 21.64 6.87 24.21
N ILE A 83 20.64 6.24 23.59
CA ILE A 83 19.66 6.89 22.73
C ILE A 83 18.72 7.73 23.59
N THR A 84 18.48 8.97 23.18
CA THR A 84 17.50 9.84 23.86
C THR A 84 16.07 9.35 23.62
N ARG A 85 15.16 9.55 24.58
CA ARG A 85 13.76 9.10 24.52
C ARG A 85 13.03 9.49 23.23
N ASN A 86 13.41 10.62 22.62
CA ASN A 86 12.82 11.12 21.38
C ASN A 86 13.39 10.44 20.11
N GLN A 87 14.67 10.07 20.12
CA GLN A 87 15.28 9.26 19.06
C GLN A 87 14.82 7.80 19.11
N LYS A 88 14.59 7.26 20.32
CA LYS A 88 13.97 5.93 20.50
C LYS A 88 12.55 5.91 19.93
N ARG A 89 11.73 6.92 20.23
CA ARG A 89 10.40 7.10 19.58
C ARG A 89 10.47 7.14 18.06
N LYS A 90 11.39 7.94 17.48
CA LYS A 90 11.57 7.97 16.01
C LYS A 90 12.07 6.64 15.43
N HIS A 91 12.92 5.92 16.15
CA HIS A 91 13.43 4.61 15.71
C HIS A 91 12.33 3.54 15.77
N ASP A 92 11.57 3.50 16.87
CA ASP A 92 10.40 2.64 17.04
C ASP A 92 9.27 3.01 16.06
N GLU A 93 9.18 4.30 15.66
CA GLU A 93 8.27 4.79 14.62
C GLU A 93 8.64 4.38 13.19
N ILE A 94 9.92 4.07 12.95
CA ILE A 94 10.46 3.71 11.63
C ILE A 94 10.56 2.19 11.48
N ASN A 95 10.81 1.47 12.57
CA ASN A 95 10.97 0.01 12.59
C ASN A 95 9.72 -0.76 13.07
N HIS A 96 8.66 -0.04 13.48
CA HIS A 96 7.32 -0.52 13.83
C HIS A 96 7.23 -2.04 14.08
N VAL A 97 7.63 -2.42 15.29
CA VAL A 97 7.12 -3.61 15.96
C VAL A 97 5.59 -3.53 15.90
N GLN A 98 4.96 -4.60 15.41
CA GLN A 98 3.50 -4.73 15.33
C GLN A 98 2.86 -4.22 16.63
N LYS A 99 1.74 -3.50 16.51
CA LYS A 99 0.88 -3.26 17.68
C LYS A 99 0.63 -4.61 18.34
N THR A 100 0.95 -4.71 19.62
CA THR A 100 0.72 -5.94 20.37
C THR A 100 -0.76 -6.29 20.30
N TYR A 101 -1.07 -7.57 20.06
CA TYR A 101 -2.42 -8.15 20.07
C TYR A 101 -3.31 -7.68 21.23
N ALA A 102 -2.70 -7.14 22.29
CA ALA A 102 -3.35 -6.57 23.46
C ALA A 102 -4.23 -5.32 23.21
N GLU A 103 -4.08 -4.60 22.09
CA GLU A 103 -4.90 -3.42 21.78
C GLU A 103 -6.14 -3.73 20.91
N MET A 104 -6.34 -4.98 20.50
CA MET A 104 -7.43 -5.41 19.61
C MET A 104 -8.50 -6.16 20.37
N ASP A 105 -9.74 -6.12 19.89
CA ASP A 105 -10.80 -6.93 20.49
C ASP A 105 -10.47 -8.43 20.32
N PRO A 106 -10.92 -9.31 21.24
CA PRO A 106 -10.51 -10.71 21.25
C PRO A 106 -10.87 -11.48 19.97
N THR A 107 -11.97 -11.11 19.32
CA THR A 107 -12.44 -11.71 18.07
C THR A 107 -11.55 -11.31 16.90
N THR A 108 -11.23 -10.03 16.76
CA THR A 108 -10.30 -9.53 15.74
C THR A 108 -8.90 -10.09 15.97
N ALA A 109 -8.42 -10.12 17.22
CA ALA A 109 -7.12 -10.69 17.56
C ALA A 109 -7.02 -12.20 17.23
N ALA A 110 -8.09 -12.97 17.44
CA ALA A 110 -8.13 -14.39 17.08
C ALA A 110 -8.14 -14.60 15.57
N LEU A 111 -8.96 -13.84 14.83
CA LEU A 111 -9.00 -13.86 13.37
C LEU A 111 -7.66 -13.45 12.75
N GLU A 112 -7.00 -12.44 13.31
CA GLU A 112 -5.67 -12.01 12.89
C GLU A 112 -4.60 -13.06 13.18
N LYS A 113 -4.66 -13.73 14.33
CA LYS A 113 -3.71 -14.80 14.68
C LYS A 113 -3.88 -16.03 13.80
N GLU A 114 -5.12 -16.40 13.46
CA GLU A 114 -5.43 -17.46 12.51
C GLU A 114 -4.99 -17.09 11.09
N HIS A 115 -5.29 -15.87 10.64
CA HIS A 115 -4.76 -15.35 9.38
C HIS A 115 -3.25 -15.37 9.35
N GLU A 116 -2.56 -14.87 10.39
CA GLU A 116 -1.10 -14.88 10.44
C GLU A 116 -0.50 -16.29 10.34
N ALA A 117 -1.15 -17.29 10.93
CA ALA A 117 -0.71 -18.68 10.85
C ALA A 117 -0.86 -19.25 9.42
N ILE A 118 -1.97 -18.96 8.75
CA ILE A 118 -2.27 -19.41 7.38
C ILE A 118 -1.38 -18.66 6.36
N THR A 119 -1.15 -17.37 6.56
CA THR A 119 -0.39 -16.50 5.65
C THR A 119 1.10 -16.44 5.97
N LYS A 120 1.59 -17.26 6.91
CA LYS A 120 2.98 -17.21 7.40
C LYS A 120 4.01 -17.46 6.29
N VAL A 121 3.63 -18.19 5.25
CA VAL A 121 4.51 -18.56 4.14
C VAL A 121 3.93 -18.08 2.82
N LYS A 122 4.66 -17.19 2.16
CA LYS A 122 4.35 -16.72 0.82
C LYS A 122 4.82 -17.76 -0.19
N TYR A 123 3.90 -18.45 -0.88
CA TYR A 123 4.30 -19.42 -1.91
C TYR A 123 4.62 -18.76 -3.27
N VAL A 124 3.82 -17.78 -3.70
CA VAL A 124 4.09 -17.01 -4.94
C VAL A 124 5.15 -15.96 -4.65
N ASP A 125 6.35 -16.14 -5.19
CA ASP A 125 7.45 -15.20 -4.97
C ASP A 125 7.40 -13.99 -5.85
N LYS A 126 7.09 -14.22 -7.13
CA LYS A 126 7.19 -13.23 -8.19
C LYS A 126 5.98 -13.26 -9.08
N ILE A 127 5.69 -12.11 -9.68
CA ILE A 127 4.73 -12.00 -10.78
C ILE A 127 5.39 -11.36 -11.99
N GLN A 128 5.04 -11.82 -13.19
CA GLN A 128 5.20 -11.08 -14.43
C GLN A 128 3.91 -10.32 -14.72
N ILE A 129 3.97 -9.00 -14.87
CA ILE A 129 2.85 -8.19 -15.34
C ILE A 129 3.35 -7.11 -16.32
N GLY A 130 2.84 -7.15 -17.55
CA GLY A 130 3.39 -6.34 -18.65
C GLY A 130 4.89 -6.56 -18.79
N ASN A 131 5.66 -5.47 -18.77
CA ASN A 131 7.12 -5.49 -18.87
C ASN A 131 7.83 -5.61 -17.51
N PHE A 132 7.11 -5.85 -16.41
CA PHE A 132 7.67 -5.89 -15.07
C PHE A 132 7.65 -7.29 -14.48
N GLU A 133 8.78 -7.66 -13.89
CA GLU A 133 8.85 -8.72 -12.88
C GLU A 133 8.84 -8.07 -11.50
N ILE A 134 7.93 -8.50 -10.62
CA ILE A 134 7.71 -7.87 -9.32
C ILE A 134 7.72 -8.93 -8.23
N ASP A 135 8.54 -8.72 -7.19
CA ASP A 135 8.55 -9.54 -5.98
C ASP A 135 7.30 -9.26 -5.14
N ALA A 136 6.59 -10.32 -4.78
CA ALA A 136 5.45 -10.25 -3.86
C ALA A 136 5.93 -10.05 -2.43
N TRP A 137 5.18 -9.28 -1.64
CA TRP A 137 5.52 -8.93 -0.26
C TRP A 137 4.79 -9.82 0.75
N TYR A 138 3.57 -10.26 0.40
CA TYR A 138 2.70 -11.01 1.29
C TYR A 138 2.11 -12.21 0.57
N PHE A 139 1.63 -13.17 1.34
CA PHE A 139 0.80 -14.26 0.84
C PHE A 139 -0.48 -13.72 0.18
N SER A 140 -0.87 -14.34 -0.94
CA SER A 140 -2.17 -14.14 -1.59
C SER A 140 -2.81 -15.51 -1.91
N PRO A 141 -4.12 -15.69 -1.63
CA PRO A 141 -4.83 -16.96 -1.75
C PRO A 141 -5.22 -17.26 -3.20
N PHE A 142 -4.24 -17.31 -4.10
CA PHE A 142 -4.47 -17.87 -5.43
C PHE A 142 -4.91 -19.34 -5.29
N PRO A 143 -5.78 -19.86 -6.18
CA PRO A 143 -6.20 -21.26 -6.14
C PRO A 143 -5.00 -22.20 -6.02
N GLU A 144 -5.14 -23.29 -5.25
CA GLU A 144 -4.01 -24.07 -4.71
C GLU A 144 -2.93 -24.44 -5.74
N ASP A 145 -3.39 -24.85 -6.91
CA ASP A 145 -2.65 -25.16 -8.13
C ASP A 145 -1.70 -24.05 -8.64
N TYR A 146 -2.04 -22.80 -8.38
CA TYR A 146 -1.31 -21.57 -8.72
C TYR A 146 -0.54 -21.03 -7.52
N GLY A 147 -1.11 -21.17 -6.32
CA GLY A 147 -0.51 -20.71 -5.07
C GLY A 147 0.89 -21.27 -4.86
N LYS A 148 1.14 -22.54 -5.20
CA LYS A 148 2.44 -23.21 -5.04
C LYS A 148 3.50 -22.84 -6.07
N GLN A 149 3.16 -22.04 -7.10
CA GLN A 149 4.11 -21.68 -8.16
C GLN A 149 5.04 -20.55 -7.69
N PRO A 150 6.36 -20.62 -7.96
CA PRO A 150 7.29 -19.55 -7.59
C PRO A 150 7.02 -18.25 -8.37
N LYS A 151 6.54 -18.37 -9.61
CA LYS A 151 6.21 -17.24 -10.48
C LYS A 151 4.84 -17.41 -11.12
N LEU A 152 4.04 -16.34 -11.09
CA LEU A 152 2.79 -16.23 -11.85
C LEU A 152 2.92 -15.23 -13.00
N TRP A 153 2.17 -15.48 -14.08
CA TRP A 153 2.11 -14.61 -15.25
C TRP A 153 0.73 -13.95 -15.31
N ILE A 154 0.68 -12.63 -15.22
CA ILE A 154 -0.55 -11.86 -15.10
C ILE A 154 -0.72 -10.94 -16.30
N CYS A 155 -1.84 -11.05 -16.99
CA CYS A 155 -2.21 -10.12 -18.06
C CYS A 155 -2.45 -8.72 -17.49
N GLU A 156 -1.75 -7.70 -18.00
CA GLU A 156 -1.87 -6.32 -17.50
C GLU A 156 -3.23 -5.67 -17.77
N TYR A 157 -4.01 -6.20 -18.71
CA TYR A 157 -5.31 -5.64 -19.10
C TYR A 157 -6.50 -6.34 -18.43
N CYS A 158 -6.57 -7.67 -18.47
CA CYS A 158 -7.70 -8.43 -17.89
C CYS A 158 -7.40 -9.06 -16.53
N LEU A 159 -6.15 -8.93 -16.06
CA LEU A 159 -5.65 -9.45 -14.78
C LEU A 159 -5.72 -10.97 -14.62
N LYS A 160 -6.03 -11.72 -15.69
CA LYS A 160 -5.97 -13.18 -15.66
C LYS A 160 -4.55 -13.62 -15.30
N TYR A 161 -4.44 -14.49 -14.30
CA TYR A 161 -3.20 -15.14 -13.87
C TYR A 161 -3.03 -16.51 -14.53
N MET A 162 -1.80 -16.88 -14.82
CA MET A 162 -1.40 -18.10 -15.53
C MET A 162 -0.14 -18.69 -14.89
N LYS A 163 -0.01 -20.02 -14.93
CA LYS A 163 1.14 -20.75 -14.35
C LYS A 163 2.41 -20.64 -15.21
N TYR A 164 2.25 -20.68 -16.53
CA TYR A 164 3.38 -20.86 -17.46
C TYR A 164 3.48 -19.72 -18.46
N GLU A 165 4.70 -19.43 -18.89
CA GLU A 165 4.97 -18.42 -19.91
C GLU A 165 4.29 -18.78 -21.24
N LYS A 166 4.29 -20.06 -21.63
CA LYS A 166 3.66 -20.51 -22.88
C LYS A 166 2.16 -20.17 -22.91
N THR A 167 1.45 -20.41 -21.81
CA THR A 167 0.01 -20.08 -21.72
C THR A 167 -0.22 -18.57 -21.65
N PHE A 168 0.70 -17.83 -21.02
CA PHE A 168 0.70 -16.36 -21.03
C PHE A 168 0.87 -15.77 -22.44
N ARG A 169 1.87 -16.21 -23.20
CA ARG A 169 2.08 -15.73 -24.58
C ARG A 169 0.89 -16.07 -25.48
N HIS A 170 0.33 -17.27 -25.35
CA HIS A 170 -0.88 -17.66 -26.05
C HIS A 170 -2.09 -16.78 -25.66
N HIS A 171 -2.23 -16.44 -24.38
CA HIS A 171 -3.27 -15.50 -23.94
C HIS A 171 -3.08 -14.12 -24.56
N LEU A 172 -1.85 -13.58 -24.59
CA LEU A 172 -1.57 -12.25 -25.16
C LEU A 172 -1.94 -12.15 -26.65
N SER A 173 -1.81 -13.24 -27.42
CA SER A 173 -2.20 -13.24 -28.84
C SER A 173 -3.71 -13.27 -29.08
N HIS A 174 -4.52 -13.66 -28.08
CA HIS A 174 -5.98 -13.79 -28.21
C HIS A 174 -6.76 -12.74 -27.40
N CYS A 175 -6.15 -12.20 -26.34
CA CYS A 175 -6.80 -11.24 -25.46
C CYS A 175 -7.09 -9.93 -26.20
N GLN A 176 -8.37 -9.55 -26.23
CA GLN A 176 -8.83 -8.31 -26.88
C GLN A 176 -8.84 -7.10 -25.93
N TRP A 177 -8.65 -7.31 -24.62
CA TRP A 177 -8.63 -6.23 -23.64
C TRP A 177 -7.39 -5.36 -23.79
N ARG A 178 -7.57 -4.04 -23.85
CA ARG A 178 -6.49 -3.03 -23.85
C ARG A 178 -6.71 -1.93 -22.81
N GLN A 179 -7.66 -2.13 -21.91
CA GLN A 179 -8.00 -1.23 -20.82
C GLN A 179 -8.80 -2.00 -19.75
N PRO A 180 -8.92 -1.46 -18.53
CA PRO A 180 -9.86 -1.99 -17.55
C PRO A 180 -11.29 -2.05 -18.10
N PRO A 181 -12.14 -2.97 -17.59
CA PRO A 181 -13.57 -2.94 -17.87
C PRO A 181 -14.23 -1.72 -17.22
N GLY A 182 -15.56 -1.65 -17.27
CA GLY A 182 -16.32 -0.57 -16.67
C GLY A 182 -16.23 0.74 -17.46
N LYS A 183 -16.39 1.86 -16.75
CA LYS A 183 -16.56 3.18 -17.36
C LYS A 183 -15.32 4.05 -17.13
N GLU A 184 -14.75 4.62 -18.19
CA GLU A 184 -13.77 5.69 -18.05
C GLU A 184 -14.47 6.96 -17.53
N ILE A 185 -14.19 7.32 -16.27
CA ILE A 185 -14.81 8.49 -15.62
C ILE A 185 -13.87 9.69 -15.53
N TYR A 186 -12.59 9.50 -15.84
CA TYR A 186 -11.60 10.57 -15.85
C TYR A 186 -10.56 10.31 -16.94
N ARG A 187 -10.24 11.36 -17.71
CA ARG A 187 -9.16 11.35 -18.71
C ARG A 187 -8.46 12.69 -18.73
N ARG A 188 -7.15 12.70 -18.46
CA ARG A 188 -6.29 13.88 -18.66
C ARG A 188 -4.93 13.44 -19.20
N SER A 189 -4.58 13.90 -20.40
CA SER A 189 -3.35 13.51 -21.09
C SER A 189 -3.24 11.98 -21.20
N ASN A 190 -2.22 11.36 -20.57
CA ASN A 190 -2.00 9.92 -20.55
C ASN A 190 -2.54 9.24 -19.26
N ILE A 191 -3.27 9.95 -18.40
CA ILE A 191 -3.82 9.38 -17.16
C ILE A 191 -5.32 9.17 -17.30
N SER A 192 -5.78 7.95 -17.01
CA SER A 192 -7.21 7.60 -16.97
C SER A 192 -7.61 6.88 -15.68
N VAL A 193 -8.84 7.12 -15.23
CA VAL A 193 -9.46 6.37 -14.13
C VAL A 193 -10.75 5.70 -14.62
N TYR A 194 -10.84 4.40 -14.36
CA TYR A 194 -12.00 3.57 -14.69
C TYR A 194 -12.77 3.22 -13.43
N GLU A 195 -14.08 3.43 -13.45
CA GLU A 195 -15.03 2.96 -12.43
C GLU A 195 -15.53 1.56 -12.83
N VAL A 196 -15.30 0.58 -11.95
CA VAL A 196 -15.61 -0.82 -12.19
C VAL A 196 -16.47 -1.34 -11.03
N ASP A 197 -17.71 -1.73 -11.33
CA ASP A 197 -18.58 -2.37 -10.35
C ASP A 197 -18.18 -3.84 -10.16
N GLY A 198 -17.91 -4.24 -8.92
CA GLY A 198 -17.52 -5.62 -8.58
C GLY A 198 -18.60 -6.67 -8.85
N ARG A 199 -19.88 -6.27 -8.88
CA ARG A 199 -20.99 -7.14 -9.29
C ARG A 199 -20.97 -7.41 -10.79
N ASP A 200 -20.74 -6.36 -11.58
CA ASP A 200 -20.84 -6.44 -13.04
C ASP A 200 -19.57 -7.06 -13.66
N HIS A 201 -18.41 -6.92 -12.98
CA HIS A 201 -17.11 -7.41 -13.45
C HIS A 201 -16.40 -8.31 -12.42
N LYS A 202 -17.15 -9.26 -11.83
CA LYS A 202 -16.71 -10.14 -10.73
C LYS A 202 -15.32 -10.74 -10.93
N ILE A 203 -15.06 -11.39 -12.07
CA ILE A 203 -13.77 -12.07 -12.34
C ILE A 203 -12.60 -11.07 -12.37
N TYR A 204 -12.78 -9.92 -13.02
CA TYR A 204 -11.74 -8.90 -13.08
C TYR A 204 -11.41 -8.35 -11.68
N CYS A 205 -12.44 -8.06 -10.89
CA CYS A 205 -12.28 -7.55 -9.53
C CYS A 205 -11.68 -8.59 -8.57
N GLN A 206 -12.03 -9.87 -8.70
CA GLN A 206 -11.40 -10.95 -7.93
C GLN A 206 -9.91 -11.08 -8.28
N ASN A 207 -9.57 -11.05 -9.58
CA ASN A 207 -8.18 -11.07 -10.03
C ASN A 207 -7.39 -9.86 -9.48
N LEU A 208 -8.00 -8.66 -9.49
CA LEU A 208 -7.41 -7.46 -8.91
C LEU A 208 -7.20 -7.61 -7.40
N CYS A 209 -8.16 -8.19 -6.67
CA CYS A 209 -8.02 -8.43 -5.24
C CYS A 209 -6.89 -9.41 -4.92
N LEU A 210 -6.76 -10.50 -5.67
CA LEU A 210 -5.66 -11.46 -5.53
C LEU A 210 -4.30 -10.81 -5.84
N LEU A 211 -4.22 -10.01 -6.91
CA LEU A 211 -3.03 -9.23 -7.24
C LEU A 211 -2.69 -8.25 -6.10
N ALA A 212 -3.68 -7.55 -5.57
CA ALA A 212 -3.47 -6.55 -4.52
C ALA A 212 -3.02 -7.18 -3.20
N LYS A 213 -3.53 -8.37 -2.86
CA LYS A 213 -3.18 -9.09 -1.64
C LYS A 213 -1.69 -9.47 -1.58
N LEU A 214 -1.01 -9.58 -2.73
CA LEU A 214 0.44 -9.76 -2.77
C LEU A 214 1.22 -8.56 -2.17
N PHE A 215 0.58 -7.40 -2.06
CA PHE A 215 1.20 -6.15 -1.61
C PHE A 215 0.46 -5.49 -0.43
N LEU A 216 -0.61 -6.11 0.05
CA LEU A 216 -1.43 -5.65 1.18
C LEU A 216 -1.53 -6.76 2.23
N ASP A 217 -1.07 -6.48 3.44
CA ASP A 217 -1.04 -7.46 4.52
C ASP A 217 -2.45 -7.79 5.01
N HIS A 218 -3.21 -6.76 5.41
CA HIS A 218 -4.50 -6.87 6.08
C HIS A 218 -5.72 -6.91 5.14
N LYS A 219 -5.55 -7.29 3.86
CA LYS A 219 -6.70 -7.45 2.96
C LYS A 219 -7.39 -8.79 3.21
N THR A 220 -8.63 -8.76 3.68
CA THR A 220 -9.39 -9.95 4.06
C THR A 220 -10.43 -10.38 3.03
N LEU A 221 -10.99 -9.43 2.26
CA LEU A 221 -12.01 -9.71 1.24
C LEU A 221 -11.40 -9.73 -0.16
N TYR A 222 -11.46 -10.89 -0.83
CA TYR A 222 -10.92 -11.09 -2.17
C TYR A 222 -11.86 -11.81 -3.15
N PHE A 223 -12.83 -12.58 -2.68
CA PHE A 223 -13.86 -13.22 -3.54
C PHE A 223 -15.19 -12.48 -3.55
N ASP A 224 -15.59 -11.91 -2.41
CA ASP A 224 -16.83 -11.15 -2.25
C ASP A 224 -16.63 -9.69 -2.68
N VAL A 225 -16.56 -9.50 -3.99
CA VAL A 225 -16.27 -8.19 -4.61
C VAL A 225 -17.53 -7.37 -4.92
N GLU A 226 -18.71 -7.98 -4.87
CA GLU A 226 -19.99 -7.36 -5.27
C GLU A 226 -20.38 -6.11 -4.45
N PRO A 227 -20.04 -6.00 -3.14
CA PRO A 227 -20.30 -4.79 -2.35
C PRO A 227 -19.43 -3.58 -2.72
N PHE A 228 -18.44 -3.75 -3.61
CA PHE A 228 -17.41 -2.74 -3.87
C PHE A 228 -17.49 -2.14 -5.28
N ILE A 229 -17.11 -0.87 -5.37
CA ILE A 229 -16.72 -0.19 -6.60
C ILE A 229 -15.19 -0.04 -6.59
N PHE A 230 -14.56 -0.31 -7.72
CA PHE A 230 -13.12 -0.21 -7.89
C PHE A 230 -12.80 0.93 -8.85
N TYR A 231 -11.86 1.79 -8.46
CA TYR A 231 -11.39 2.93 -9.25
C TYR A 231 -9.97 2.64 -9.72
N ILE A 232 -9.84 2.21 -10.98
CA ILE A 232 -8.58 1.71 -11.55
C ILE A 232 -7.85 2.86 -12.24
N LEU A 233 -6.67 3.20 -11.74
CA LEU A 233 -5.78 4.19 -12.33
C LEU A 233 -4.88 3.53 -13.36
N THR A 234 -4.78 4.17 -14.52
CA THR A 234 -3.98 3.69 -15.65
C THR A 234 -3.12 4.79 -16.27
N GLU A 235 -1.98 4.39 -16.82
CA GLU A 235 -1.22 5.16 -17.80
C GLU A 235 -1.53 4.65 -19.20
N VAL A 236 -1.83 5.56 -20.12
CA VAL A 236 -2.30 5.21 -21.46
C VAL A 236 -1.30 5.64 -22.52
N ASN A 237 -0.95 4.71 -23.39
CA ASN A 237 -0.09 4.94 -24.54
C ASN A 237 -0.77 4.42 -25.82
N LYS A 238 0.01 4.16 -26.87
CA LYS A 238 -0.50 3.65 -28.15
C LYS A 238 -0.99 2.20 -28.08
N GLN A 239 -0.50 1.43 -27.11
CA GLN A 239 -0.81 0.01 -26.93
C GLN A 239 -2.10 -0.19 -26.12
N GLY A 240 -2.32 0.65 -25.10
CA GLY A 240 -3.52 0.57 -24.26
C GLY A 240 -3.39 1.36 -22.97
N ALA A 241 -4.27 1.06 -22.02
CA ALA A 241 -4.30 1.60 -20.67
C ALA A 241 -3.70 0.59 -19.68
N HIS A 242 -2.49 0.88 -19.21
CA HIS A 242 -1.68 0.06 -18.33
C HIS A 242 -2.00 0.35 -16.87
N ILE A 243 -2.35 -0.68 -16.09
CA ILE A 243 -2.68 -0.52 -14.67
C ILE A 243 -1.47 0.00 -13.87
N VAL A 244 -1.72 1.03 -13.07
CA VAL A 244 -0.74 1.67 -12.17
C VAL A 244 -1.11 1.43 -10.72
N GLY A 245 -2.39 1.45 -10.41
CA GLY A 245 -2.92 1.31 -9.06
C GLY A 245 -4.43 1.37 -9.04
N TYR A 246 -5.01 1.26 -7.86
CA TYR A 246 -6.45 1.40 -7.68
C TYR A 246 -6.77 1.79 -6.24
N PHE A 247 -8.02 2.20 -6.01
CA PHE A 247 -8.64 2.05 -4.71
C PHE A 247 -10.02 1.41 -4.85
N SER A 248 -10.47 0.70 -3.82
CA SER A 248 -11.85 0.21 -3.69
C SER A 248 -12.63 1.05 -2.71
N LYS A 249 -13.95 1.12 -2.92
CA LYS A 249 -14.90 1.82 -2.07
C LYS A 249 -16.16 0.96 -1.91
N GLU A 250 -16.63 0.80 -0.67
CA GLU A 250 -17.91 0.15 -0.43
C GLU A 250 -19.05 0.97 -1.05
N LYS A 251 -20.01 0.30 -1.67
CA LYS A 251 -21.22 0.95 -2.19
C LYS A 251 -21.99 1.64 -1.06
N GLU A 252 -22.04 0.96 0.09
CA GLU A 252 -22.62 1.42 1.34
C GLU A 252 -21.60 1.19 2.46
N SER A 253 -21.08 2.27 3.04
CA SER A 253 -20.12 2.19 4.16
C SER A 253 -20.77 2.77 5.41
N PRO A 254 -21.09 1.96 6.45
CA PRO A 254 -21.70 2.43 7.69
C PRO A 254 -20.86 3.49 8.39
N ASP A 255 -19.54 3.33 8.36
CA ASP A 255 -18.57 4.24 8.99
C ASP A 255 -18.24 5.47 8.14
N GLY A 256 -18.81 5.56 6.93
CA GLY A 256 -18.54 6.65 6.01
C GLY A 256 -17.14 6.60 5.39
N ASN A 257 -16.55 5.41 5.26
CA ASN A 257 -15.25 5.26 4.63
C ASN A 257 -15.36 5.58 3.13
N ASN A 258 -14.49 6.46 2.62
CA ASN A 258 -14.43 6.78 1.19
C ASN A 258 -13.41 5.91 0.43
N VAL A 259 -12.59 5.15 1.16
CA VAL A 259 -11.61 4.19 0.65
C VAL A 259 -11.58 2.98 1.58
N ALA A 260 -11.71 1.78 1.02
CA ALA A 260 -11.51 0.51 1.72
C ALA A 260 -10.07 0.03 1.56
N CYS A 261 -9.65 -0.27 0.32
CA CYS A 261 -8.25 -0.59 -0.01
C CYS A 261 -7.70 0.43 -1.00
N ILE A 262 -6.39 0.73 -0.91
CA ILE A 262 -5.67 1.55 -1.88
C ILE A 262 -4.30 0.96 -2.14
N LEU A 263 -3.91 0.89 -3.42
CA LEU A 263 -2.63 0.33 -3.84
C LEU A 263 -2.08 1.08 -5.05
N THR A 264 -0.80 1.41 -5.01
CA THR A 264 0.01 1.69 -6.20
C THR A 264 0.97 0.53 -6.40
N LEU A 265 0.98 -0.07 -7.59
CA LEU A 265 1.84 -1.20 -7.90
C LEU A 265 3.32 -0.82 -7.70
N PRO A 266 4.18 -1.74 -7.19
CA PRO A 266 5.54 -1.40 -6.76
C PRO A 266 6.39 -0.60 -7.78
N PRO A 267 6.38 -0.91 -9.09
CA PRO A 267 7.18 -0.15 -10.08
C PRO A 267 6.81 1.33 -10.19
N TYR A 268 5.57 1.68 -9.82
CA TYR A 268 5.02 3.03 -9.92
C TYR A 268 5.01 3.79 -8.60
N GLN A 269 5.43 3.18 -7.49
CA GLN A 269 5.48 3.85 -6.19
C GLN A 269 6.44 5.04 -6.19
N ARG A 270 6.19 6.01 -5.30
CA ARG A 270 6.97 7.26 -5.13
C ARG A 270 7.00 8.20 -6.36
N ARG A 271 6.13 7.99 -7.34
CA ARG A 271 5.99 8.86 -8.54
C ARG A 271 4.78 9.80 -8.51
N GLY A 272 4.03 9.83 -7.40
CA GLY A 272 2.88 10.72 -7.20
C GLY A 272 1.50 10.08 -7.38
N TYR A 273 1.40 8.89 -7.99
CA TYR A 273 0.10 8.23 -8.21
C TYR A 273 -0.67 7.91 -6.92
N GLY A 274 0.03 7.57 -5.82
CA GLY A 274 -0.61 7.36 -4.53
C GLY A 274 -1.33 8.61 -4.03
N LYS A 275 -0.71 9.79 -4.14
CA LYS A 275 -1.37 11.07 -3.81
C LYS A 275 -2.51 11.38 -4.77
N PHE A 276 -2.37 11.03 -6.05
CA PHE A 276 -3.44 11.18 -7.04
C PHE A 276 -4.67 10.33 -6.69
N LEU A 277 -4.49 9.05 -6.35
CA LEU A 277 -5.57 8.15 -5.94
C LEU A 277 -6.29 8.66 -4.68
N ILE A 278 -5.54 9.15 -3.69
CA ILE A 278 -6.12 9.77 -2.48
C ILE A 278 -6.90 11.04 -2.85
N ALA A 279 -6.33 11.93 -3.67
CA ALA A 279 -7.03 13.13 -4.11
C ALA A 279 -8.33 12.79 -4.85
N PHE A 280 -8.28 11.80 -5.73
CA PHE A 280 -9.42 11.34 -6.51
C PHE A 280 -10.55 10.81 -5.61
N SER A 281 -10.25 10.05 -4.55
CA SER A 281 -11.28 9.57 -3.63
C SER A 281 -11.99 10.72 -2.90
N TYR A 282 -11.27 11.79 -2.55
CA TYR A 282 -11.87 13.00 -1.98
C TYR A 282 -12.68 13.81 -3.00
N GLU A 283 -12.27 13.90 -4.27
CA GLU A 283 -13.09 14.54 -5.31
C GLU A 283 -14.45 13.84 -5.49
N LEU A 284 -14.48 12.50 -5.39
CA LEU A 284 -15.74 11.76 -5.37
C LEU A 284 -16.59 12.09 -4.13
N SER A 285 -15.97 12.17 -2.94
CA SER A 285 -16.67 12.56 -1.71
C SER A 285 -17.27 13.97 -1.78
N LYS A 286 -16.57 14.92 -2.42
CA LYS A 286 -17.08 16.28 -2.66
C LYS A 286 -18.31 16.25 -3.56
N LEU A 287 -18.28 15.50 -4.65
CA LEU A 287 -19.44 15.33 -5.55
C LEU A 287 -20.62 14.64 -4.85
N GLU A 288 -20.36 13.79 -3.85
CA GLU A 288 -21.39 13.19 -2.99
C GLU A 288 -21.89 14.10 -1.86
N ASN A 289 -21.32 15.30 -1.69
CA ASN A 289 -21.58 16.19 -0.56
C ASN A 289 -21.43 15.50 0.81
N THR A 290 -20.41 14.65 0.92
CA THR A 290 -20.11 13.90 2.16
C THR A 290 -18.66 14.07 2.57
N VAL A 291 -18.39 13.81 3.85
CA VAL A 291 -17.03 13.69 4.37
C VAL A 291 -16.63 12.23 4.42
N GLY A 292 -15.33 11.94 4.37
CA GLY A 292 -14.83 10.58 4.41
C GLY A 292 -13.41 10.46 4.95
N SER A 293 -13.13 9.26 5.45
CA SER A 293 -11.80 8.79 5.88
C SER A 293 -11.50 7.47 5.15
N PRO A 294 -10.22 7.09 4.99
CA PRO A 294 -9.90 5.71 4.70
C PRO A 294 -10.30 4.78 5.86
N GLU A 295 -10.62 3.54 5.50
CA GLU A 295 -10.79 2.42 6.43
C GLU A 295 -9.50 2.19 7.24
N LYS A 296 -9.67 1.76 8.50
CA LYS A 296 -8.59 1.52 9.45
C LYS A 296 -8.55 0.03 9.80
N PRO A 297 -7.37 -0.58 10.06
CA PRO A 297 -6.05 0.06 10.13
C PRO A 297 -5.40 0.30 8.75
N LEU A 298 -4.76 1.47 8.58
CA LEU A 298 -3.93 1.77 7.40
C LEU A 298 -2.56 1.08 7.49
N SER A 299 -2.01 0.68 6.34
CA SER A 299 -0.60 0.32 6.21
C SER A 299 0.31 1.52 6.48
N ASP A 300 1.57 1.30 6.86
CA ASP A 300 2.49 2.41 7.19
C ASP A 300 2.74 3.34 5.99
N LEU A 301 2.86 2.77 4.80
CA LEU A 301 2.94 3.55 3.57
C LEU A 301 1.65 4.34 3.30
N GLY A 302 0.50 3.75 3.63
CA GLY A 302 -0.81 4.42 3.60
C GLY A 302 -0.86 5.62 4.55
N LYS A 303 -0.54 5.43 5.83
CA LYS A 303 -0.50 6.49 6.85
C LYS A 303 0.38 7.67 6.42
N LEU A 304 1.59 7.39 5.95
CA LEU A 304 2.52 8.42 5.46
C LEU A 304 1.95 9.19 4.26
N SER A 305 1.30 8.48 3.34
CA SER A 305 0.71 9.08 2.13
C SER A 305 -0.49 9.97 2.47
N TYR A 306 -1.41 9.50 3.31
CA TYR A 306 -2.57 10.29 3.77
C TYR A 306 -2.13 11.51 4.58
N ARG A 307 -1.21 11.35 5.54
CA ARG A 307 -0.68 12.50 6.30
C ARG A 307 -0.05 13.54 5.38
N SER A 308 0.77 13.11 4.42
CA SER A 308 1.38 14.03 3.46
C SER A 308 0.35 14.73 2.57
N TYR A 309 -0.71 14.03 2.14
CA TYR A 309 -1.80 14.60 1.36
C TYR A 309 -2.61 15.62 2.18
N TRP A 310 -3.08 15.25 3.38
CA TRP A 310 -3.86 16.14 4.24
C TRP A 310 -3.07 17.38 4.61
N SER A 311 -1.80 17.24 5.02
CA SER A 311 -0.96 18.40 5.32
C SER A 311 -0.86 19.35 4.12
N TRP A 312 -0.62 18.83 2.91
CA TRP A 312 -0.52 19.67 1.72
C TRP A 312 -1.82 20.41 1.41
N VAL A 313 -2.97 19.71 1.40
CA VAL A 313 -4.28 20.32 1.11
C VAL A 313 -4.63 21.41 2.13
N LEU A 314 -4.43 21.14 3.43
CA LEU A 314 -4.73 22.11 4.47
C LEU A 314 -3.81 23.33 4.40
N LEU A 315 -2.51 23.13 4.13
CA LEU A 315 -1.56 24.24 3.99
C LEU A 315 -1.88 25.12 2.78
N GLU A 316 -2.27 24.55 1.63
CA GLU A 316 -2.68 25.36 0.46
C GLU A 316 -3.91 26.22 0.77
N ILE A 317 -4.93 25.65 1.42
CA ILE A 317 -6.13 26.42 1.81
C ILE A 317 -5.76 27.53 2.80
N LEU A 318 -4.96 27.23 3.82
CA LEU A 318 -4.55 28.21 4.83
C LEU A 318 -3.67 29.33 4.26
N ARG A 319 -2.92 29.08 3.18
CA ARG A 319 -2.13 30.10 2.47
C ARG A 319 -3.03 31.08 1.73
N ASP A 320 -4.01 30.54 1.00
CA ASP A 320 -4.80 31.31 0.04
C ASP A 320 -5.99 32.01 0.71
N PHE A 321 -6.48 31.49 1.84
CA PHE A 321 -7.60 32.07 2.54
C PHE A 321 -7.25 33.41 3.22
N ARG A 322 -8.21 34.33 3.20
CA ARG A 322 -8.15 35.63 3.89
C ARG A 322 -9.33 35.70 4.85
N GLY A 323 -9.06 35.60 6.15
CA GLY A 323 -10.08 35.63 7.20
C GLY A 323 -9.95 34.47 8.18
N THR A 324 -11.03 34.21 8.92
CA THR A 324 -11.09 33.14 9.91
C THR A 324 -11.65 31.87 9.29
N LEU A 325 -10.91 30.76 9.38
CA LEU A 325 -11.38 29.42 9.00
C LEU A 325 -11.67 28.60 10.26
N SER A 326 -12.80 27.91 10.26
CA SER A 326 -13.10 26.88 11.25
C SER A 326 -12.71 25.48 10.75
N ILE A 327 -12.59 24.52 11.67
CA ILE A 327 -12.41 23.10 11.33
C ILE A 327 -13.58 22.58 10.47
N LYS A 328 -14.78 23.10 10.71
CA LYS A 328 -15.98 22.74 9.93
C LYS A 328 -15.88 23.23 8.48
N ASP A 329 -15.39 24.44 8.26
CA ASP A 329 -15.21 25.00 6.90
C ASP A 329 -14.20 24.17 6.12
N LEU A 330 -13.05 23.83 6.73
CA LEU A 330 -12.06 22.96 6.10
C LEU A 330 -12.65 21.60 5.74
N SER A 331 -13.46 21.02 6.62
CA SER A 331 -14.12 19.72 6.39
C SER A 331 -15.10 19.78 5.21
N GLN A 332 -15.89 20.85 5.10
CA GLN A 332 -16.80 21.07 3.98
C GLN A 332 -16.07 21.32 2.66
N MET A 333 -14.98 22.08 2.66
CA MET A 333 -14.20 22.37 1.44
C MET A 333 -13.43 21.16 0.90
N THR A 334 -13.01 20.26 1.80
CA THR A 334 -12.06 19.18 1.45
C THR A 334 -12.68 17.79 1.45
N SER A 335 -13.87 17.62 2.05
CA SER A 335 -14.46 16.33 2.40
C SER A 335 -13.62 15.49 3.38
N ILE A 336 -12.57 16.05 3.99
CA ILE A 336 -11.78 15.39 5.05
C ILE A 336 -12.58 15.45 6.36
N THR A 337 -12.58 14.37 7.13
CA THR A 337 -13.25 14.37 8.44
C THR A 337 -12.63 15.40 9.39
N GLN A 338 -13.43 15.95 10.30
CA GLN A 338 -12.91 16.89 11.30
C GLN A 338 -11.83 16.26 12.19
N SER A 339 -11.94 14.96 12.47
CA SER A 339 -10.94 14.22 13.26
C SER A 339 -9.58 14.18 12.55
N ASP A 340 -9.56 13.88 11.25
CA ASP A 340 -8.33 13.84 10.46
C ASP A 340 -7.72 15.23 10.31
N ILE A 341 -8.56 16.27 10.11
CA ILE A 341 -8.11 17.68 10.09
C ILE A 341 -7.46 18.06 11.42
N ILE A 342 -8.11 17.77 12.55
CA ILE A 342 -7.59 18.08 13.88
C ILE A 342 -6.25 17.37 14.09
N SER A 343 -6.15 16.06 13.82
CA SER A 343 -4.91 15.31 14.01
C SER A 343 -3.77 15.84 13.11
N THR A 344 -4.10 16.26 11.89
CA THR A 344 -3.14 16.82 10.94
C THR A 344 -2.64 18.16 11.43
N LEU A 345 -3.53 19.08 11.81
CA LEU A 345 -3.14 20.40 12.33
C LEU A 345 -2.40 20.30 13.67
N GLN A 346 -2.74 19.33 14.53
CA GLN A 346 -1.97 19.03 15.74
C GLN A 346 -0.53 18.65 15.38
N SER A 347 -0.33 17.77 14.39
CA SER A 347 1.02 17.37 13.95
C SER A 347 1.83 18.53 13.34
N LEU A 348 1.16 19.56 12.82
CA LEU A 348 1.77 20.77 12.27
C LEU A 348 1.90 21.91 13.30
N ASN A 349 1.46 21.71 14.55
CA ASN A 349 1.37 22.73 15.60
C ASN A 349 0.52 23.96 15.21
N MET A 350 -0.59 23.74 14.50
CA MET A 350 -1.48 24.79 13.95
C MET A 350 -2.86 24.85 14.59
N VAL A 351 -3.10 24.10 15.67
CA VAL A 351 -4.39 24.08 16.37
C VAL A 351 -4.17 24.13 17.88
N LYS A 352 -5.03 24.85 18.58
CA LYS A 352 -5.04 24.94 20.05
C LYS A 352 -6.41 24.51 20.57
N TYR A 353 -6.44 24.00 21.79
CA TYR A 353 -7.68 23.70 22.49
C TYR A 353 -8.06 24.87 23.39
N TRP A 354 -9.25 25.44 23.18
CA TRP A 354 -9.75 26.59 23.91
C TRP A 354 -11.23 26.44 24.22
N LYS A 355 -11.63 26.56 25.49
CA LYS A 355 -13.02 26.47 25.97
C LYS A 355 -13.83 25.28 25.38
N GLY A 356 -13.21 24.10 25.33
CA GLY A 356 -13.87 22.90 24.82
C GLY A 356 -13.84 22.73 23.29
N GLN A 357 -13.18 23.63 22.56
CA GLN A 357 -13.15 23.61 21.10
C GLN A 357 -11.72 23.66 20.55
N HIS A 358 -11.52 23.03 19.38
CA HIS A 358 -10.28 23.13 18.62
C HIS A 358 -10.34 24.39 17.73
N VAL A 359 -9.39 25.30 17.94
CA VAL A 359 -9.29 26.58 17.22
C VAL A 359 -8.00 26.59 16.41
N ILE A 360 -8.13 26.88 15.11
CA ILE A 360 -6.98 27.02 14.21
C ILE A 360 -6.20 28.27 14.61
N CYS A 361 -4.92 28.10 14.90
CA CYS A 361 -4.03 29.15 15.41
C CYS A 361 -2.75 29.11 14.57
N VAL A 362 -2.72 29.89 13.49
CA VAL A 362 -1.64 29.85 12.50
C VAL A 362 -1.32 31.26 12.00
N THR A 363 -0.04 31.52 11.72
CA THR A 363 0.42 32.75 11.07
C THR A 363 0.77 32.45 9.60
N PRO A 364 0.62 33.41 8.67
CA PRO A 364 1.02 33.21 7.28
C PRO A 364 2.47 32.75 7.13
N LYS A 365 3.38 33.27 7.97
CA LYS A 365 4.78 32.88 7.99
C LYS A 365 4.96 31.38 8.30
N LEU A 366 4.23 30.84 9.28
CA LEU A 366 4.31 29.43 9.63
C LEU A 366 3.81 28.53 8.50
N VAL A 367 2.74 28.93 7.79
CA VAL A 367 2.23 28.19 6.62
C VAL A 367 3.30 28.12 5.53
N GLU A 368 3.92 29.25 5.20
CA GLU A 368 4.98 29.34 4.19
C GLU A 368 6.23 28.52 4.58
N GLU A 369 6.61 28.52 5.86
CA GLU A 369 7.71 27.69 6.36
C GLU A 369 7.45 26.20 6.16
N HIS A 370 6.23 25.73 6.42
CA HIS A 370 5.85 24.34 6.13
C HIS A 370 5.83 24.07 4.62
N LEU A 371 5.25 24.94 3.80
CA LEU A 371 5.16 24.75 2.35
C LEU A 371 6.54 24.69 1.65
N LYS A 372 7.57 25.31 2.23
CA LYS A 372 8.97 25.17 1.75
C LYS A 372 9.55 23.76 1.95
N SER A 373 9.01 22.97 2.87
CA SER A 373 9.45 21.59 3.09
C SER A 373 9.17 20.72 1.87
N ALA A 374 10.17 19.94 1.45
CA ALA A 374 10.05 19.01 0.32
C ALA A 374 8.88 18.01 0.48
N GLN A 375 8.49 17.71 1.72
CA GLN A 375 7.40 16.77 2.03
C GLN A 375 6.01 17.28 1.63
N TYR A 376 5.81 18.59 1.61
CA TYR A 376 4.52 19.24 1.38
C TYR A 376 4.46 20.01 0.06
N LYS A 377 5.43 19.79 -0.82
CA LYS A 377 5.40 20.31 -2.19
C LYS A 377 4.17 19.78 -2.94
N LYS A 378 3.67 20.63 -3.82
CA LYS A 378 2.58 20.31 -4.76
C LYS A 378 2.87 18.97 -5.45
N PRO A 379 1.93 18.02 -5.45
CA PRO A 379 2.09 16.76 -6.15
C PRO A 379 2.34 16.99 -7.65
N PRO A 380 3.20 16.18 -8.29
CA PRO A 380 3.47 16.30 -9.72
C PRO A 380 2.22 16.00 -10.57
N ILE A 381 1.32 15.15 -10.05
CA ILE A 381 0.09 14.75 -10.71
C ILE A 381 -1.07 15.18 -9.80
N THR A 382 -1.95 16.02 -10.32
CA THR A 382 -3.13 16.55 -9.63
C THR A 382 -4.40 16.19 -10.39
N VAL A 383 -5.50 16.02 -9.66
CA VAL A 383 -6.81 15.74 -10.24
C VAL A 383 -7.38 17.04 -10.82
N ASP A 384 -7.73 17.03 -12.09
CA ASP A 384 -8.44 18.12 -12.74
C ASP A 384 -9.94 17.82 -12.75
N THR A 385 -10.71 18.54 -11.93
CA THR A 385 -12.15 18.28 -11.78
C THR A 385 -12.93 18.52 -13.07
N MET A 386 -12.42 19.32 -14.01
CA MET A 386 -13.06 19.50 -15.32
C MET A 386 -12.96 18.24 -16.20
N CYS A 387 -12.00 17.36 -15.91
CA CYS A 387 -11.83 16.09 -16.60
C CYS A 387 -12.62 14.94 -15.95
N LEU A 388 -13.24 15.16 -14.80
CA LEU A 388 -14.01 14.16 -14.06
C LEU A 388 -15.48 14.14 -14.50
N LYS A 389 -15.87 13.07 -15.20
CA LYS A 389 -17.23 12.84 -15.72
C LYS A 389 -17.97 11.84 -14.85
N TRP A 390 -18.36 12.27 -13.65
CA TRP A 390 -18.98 11.41 -12.64
C TRP A 390 -20.13 12.10 -11.91
N ALA A 391 -21.12 11.32 -11.48
CA ALA A 391 -22.22 11.76 -10.63
C ALA A 391 -22.55 10.68 -9.59
N PRO A 392 -23.02 11.04 -8.38
CA PRO A 392 -23.39 10.07 -7.36
C PRO A 392 -24.45 9.08 -7.86
N PRO A 393 -24.43 7.81 -7.43
CA PRO A 393 -25.46 6.83 -7.78
C PRO A 393 -26.86 7.32 -7.39
N LYS A 394 -27.88 7.00 -8.20
CA LYS A 394 -29.28 7.46 -8.03
C LYS A 394 -29.83 7.26 -6.61
N ASN A 395 -29.48 6.15 -5.95
CA ASN A 395 -29.92 5.86 -4.57
C ASN A 395 -29.36 6.85 -3.54
N LYS A 396 -28.19 7.46 -3.78
CA LYS A 396 -27.64 8.54 -2.95
C LYS A 396 -28.23 9.90 -3.31
N GLN A 397 -28.55 10.15 -4.58
CA GLN A 397 -29.24 11.37 -5.01
C GLN A 397 -30.61 11.55 -4.36
N ALA A 398 -31.39 10.47 -4.20
CA ALA A 398 -32.69 10.51 -3.53
C ALA A 398 -32.61 10.80 -2.01
N LYS A 399 -31.47 10.48 -1.37
CA LYS A 399 -31.20 10.89 0.03
C LYS A 399 -30.76 12.35 0.12
N LEU A 400 -30.04 12.86 -0.88
CA LEU A 400 -29.62 14.27 -0.97
C LEU A 400 -30.80 15.21 -1.26
N SER A 401 -31.79 14.80 -2.05
CA SER A 401 -32.98 15.63 -2.33
C SER A 401 -33.99 15.71 -1.19
N LYS A 402 -33.76 14.98 -0.09
CA LYS A 402 -34.64 14.94 1.10
C LYS A 402 -34.03 15.66 2.33
N LYS A 403 -32.84 16.25 2.18
CA LYS A 403 -32.20 17.14 3.16
C LYS A 403 -32.12 18.53 2.57
#